data_AF-A0A163UFQ8-F1
#
_entry.id   AF-A0A163UFQ8-F1
#
_cell.length_a   1.000
_cell.length_b   1.000
_cell.length_c   1.000
_cell.angle_alpha   90.00
_cell.angle_beta   90.00
_cell.angle_gamma   90.00
#
_symmetry.space_group_name_H-M   'P 1'
#
loop_
_entity.id
_entity.type
_entity.pdbx_description
1 polymer ?
#
loop_
_entity_poly.entity_id
_entity_poly.type
_entity_poly.pdbx_seq_one_letter_code
_entity_poly.pdbx_strand_id
1 'polypeptide(L)'
;MPRLFAAFLAVVLLAAPLQAGNDHPVGEFRVINSSGFVEKDGVREELQTDRTVAIARISRDTDDSIIVEINGSTIRLHTLKDGLAALDWNARGTAMLHKADIQALMNDRAPADIPAWGSELDWPGLGPVQMVLLPFGLSAYTGFLVSYPGDKTVVREMVFQQVFGPVDRPRVSANSHTGDFE
;
A
#
# COMPACT_ATOMS: atom_id res chain seq x y z
N MET A 1 -40.47 27.68 29.29
CA MET A 1 -39.90 26.38 28.90
C MET A 1 -39.35 26.28 27.45
N PRO A 2 -38.99 27.34 26.68
CA PRO A 2 -38.32 27.14 25.38
C PRO A 2 -36.78 27.19 25.46
N ARG A 3 -36.22 27.71 26.57
CA ARG A 3 -34.77 27.93 26.74
C ARG A 3 -33.94 26.66 27.00
N LEU A 4 -34.57 25.60 27.51
CA LEU A 4 -33.89 24.32 27.78
C LEU A 4 -33.72 23.46 26.51
N PHE A 5 -34.62 23.59 25.54
CA PHE A 5 -34.52 22.86 24.27
C PHE A 5 -33.42 23.41 23.35
N ALA A 6 -33.17 24.71 23.38
CA ALA A 6 -32.12 25.33 22.57
C ALA A 6 -30.69 24.92 23.00
N ALA A 7 -30.48 24.71 24.30
CA ALA A 7 -29.16 24.31 24.82
C ALA A 7 -28.83 22.84 24.49
N PHE A 8 -29.83 21.96 24.43
CA PHE A 8 -29.61 20.54 24.12
C PHE A 8 -29.22 20.32 22.64
N LEU A 9 -29.77 21.13 21.72
CA LEU A 9 -29.42 21.06 20.29
C LEU A 9 -28.00 21.53 20.01
N ALA A 10 -27.49 22.49 20.77
CA ALA A 10 -26.13 23.01 20.62
C ALA A 10 -25.05 21.99 21.05
N VAL A 11 -25.35 21.12 22.03
CA VAL A 11 -24.41 20.08 22.49
C VAL A 11 -24.37 18.89 21.53
N VAL A 12 -25.49 18.55 20.88
CA VAL A 12 -25.52 17.44 19.90
C VAL A 12 -24.75 17.78 18.62
N LEU A 13 -24.72 19.05 18.19
CA LEU A 13 -23.92 19.48 17.03
C LEU A 13 -22.40 19.54 17.31
N LEU A 14 -21.99 19.65 18.57
CA LEU A 14 -20.58 19.59 18.98
C LEU A 14 -20.08 18.16 19.26
N ALA A 15 -21.00 17.19 19.35
CA ALA A 15 -20.71 15.78 19.59
C ALA A 15 -20.79 14.93 18.31
N ALA A 16 -20.95 15.55 17.13
CA ALA A 16 -20.68 14.83 15.90
C ALA A 16 -19.17 14.50 15.90
N PRO A 17 -18.76 13.22 15.93
CA PRO A 17 -17.37 12.92 15.65
C PRO A 17 -17.15 13.47 14.25
N LEU A 18 -16.20 14.41 14.12
CA LEU A 18 -15.52 14.61 12.86
C LEU A 18 -14.88 13.25 12.56
N GLN A 19 -15.63 12.35 11.92
CA GLN A 19 -15.04 11.30 11.13
C GLN A 19 -14.23 12.08 10.11
N ALA A 20 -12.92 12.20 10.38
CA ALA A 20 -11.96 12.44 9.33
C ALA A 20 -12.27 11.35 8.32
N GLY A 21 -13.01 11.70 7.27
CA GLY A 21 -13.34 10.78 6.20
C GLY A 21 -12.00 10.21 5.78
N ASN A 22 -11.87 8.88 5.83
CA ASN A 22 -10.61 8.21 5.48
C ASN A 22 -10.09 8.89 4.20
N ASP A 23 -8.93 9.54 4.24
CA ASP A 23 -8.43 10.43 3.16
C ASP A 23 -7.50 9.67 2.20
N HIS A 24 -7.47 8.34 2.32
CA HIS A 24 -6.54 7.51 1.55
C HIS A 24 -6.99 7.33 0.10
N PRO A 25 -6.07 7.41 -0.88
CA PRO A 25 -6.43 7.44 -2.29
C PRO A 25 -7.05 6.12 -2.74
N VAL A 26 -8.05 6.19 -3.61
CA VAL A 26 -8.70 5.03 -4.25
C VAL A 26 -8.70 5.22 -5.76
N GLY A 27 -9.00 4.16 -6.52
CA GLY A 27 -9.02 4.18 -7.98
C GLY A 27 -7.90 3.36 -8.59
N GLU A 28 -7.39 3.79 -9.74
CA GLU A 28 -6.35 3.06 -10.47
C GLU A 28 -4.95 3.52 -10.09
N PHE A 29 -4.06 2.54 -9.94
CA PHE A 29 -2.67 2.73 -9.54
C PHE A 29 -1.75 2.00 -10.52
N ARG A 30 -0.68 2.68 -10.89
CA ARG A 30 0.48 2.07 -11.51
C ARG A 30 1.31 1.42 -10.40
N VAL A 31 1.58 0.13 -10.53
CA VAL A 31 2.38 -0.63 -9.56
C VAL A 31 3.76 -0.90 -10.15
N ILE A 32 4.79 -0.53 -9.41
CA ILE A 32 6.19 -0.65 -9.81
C ILE A 32 6.95 -1.37 -8.69
N ASN A 33 7.67 -2.43 -9.04
CA ASN A 33 8.66 -3.02 -8.14
C ASN A 33 9.80 -2.00 -7.94
N SER A 34 10.09 -1.65 -6.69
CA SER A 34 11.02 -0.58 -6.36
C SER A 34 12.35 -1.12 -5.83
N SER A 35 12.30 -1.96 -4.80
CA SER A 35 13.45 -2.62 -4.20
C SER A 35 13.03 -3.98 -3.61
N GLY A 36 13.99 -4.76 -3.16
CA GLY A 36 13.74 -6.01 -2.47
C GLY A 36 15.03 -6.69 -2.08
N PHE A 37 14.95 -7.67 -1.18
CA PHE A 37 16.09 -8.50 -0.80
C PHE A 37 15.67 -9.93 -0.52
N VAL A 38 16.67 -10.80 -0.56
CA VAL A 38 16.61 -12.15 0.02
C VAL A 38 17.58 -12.17 1.18
N GLU A 39 17.13 -12.67 2.32
CA GLU A 39 17.96 -12.96 3.48
C GLU A 39 18.04 -14.47 3.69
N LYS A 40 19.26 -14.98 3.81
CA LYS A 40 19.54 -16.36 4.18
C LYS A 40 20.76 -16.38 5.09
N ASP A 41 20.66 -17.09 6.22
CA ASP A 41 21.75 -17.22 7.19
C ASP A 41 22.34 -15.86 7.65
N GLY A 42 21.47 -14.84 7.74
CA GLY A 42 21.84 -13.45 8.09
C GLY A 42 22.55 -12.66 6.98
N VAL A 43 22.77 -13.26 5.81
CA VAL A 43 23.32 -12.60 4.63
C VAL A 43 22.18 -12.07 3.77
N ARG A 44 22.25 -10.77 3.43
CA ARG A 44 21.27 -10.11 2.56
C ARG A 44 21.83 -9.89 1.17
N GLU A 45 21.07 -10.28 0.18
CA GLU A 45 21.33 -10.03 -1.24
C GLU A 45 20.16 -9.23 -1.82
N GLU A 46 20.48 -8.14 -2.53
CA GLU A 46 19.47 -7.33 -3.19
C GLU A 46 18.83 -8.10 -4.34
N LEU A 47 17.50 -8.05 -4.41
CA LEU A 47 16.76 -8.58 -5.55
C LEU A 47 16.88 -7.63 -6.72
N GLN A 48 17.16 -8.17 -7.89
CA GLN A 48 17.13 -7.37 -9.11
C GLN A 48 15.71 -6.79 -9.31
N THR A 49 15.64 -5.47 -9.41
CA THR A 49 14.39 -4.78 -9.72
C THR A 49 14.00 -5.11 -11.16
N ASP A 50 12.89 -5.82 -11.33
CA ASP A 50 12.28 -5.94 -12.66
C ASP A 50 11.56 -4.62 -13.01
N ARG A 51 11.58 -4.25 -14.29
CA ARG A 51 10.90 -3.04 -14.78
C ARG A 51 9.43 -3.31 -15.11
N THR A 52 8.86 -4.38 -14.56
CA THR A 52 7.48 -4.75 -14.86
C THR A 52 6.57 -3.74 -14.21
N VAL A 53 5.63 -3.23 -15.00
CA VAL A 53 4.60 -2.32 -14.53
C VAL A 53 3.27 -3.07 -14.56
N ALA A 54 2.59 -3.12 -13.43
CA ALA A 54 1.22 -3.62 -13.35
C ALA A 54 0.24 -2.46 -13.13
N ILE A 55 -1.05 -2.72 -13.36
CA ILE A 55 -2.14 -1.83 -12.97
C ILE A 55 -2.91 -2.52 -11.86
N ALA A 56 -3.12 -1.81 -10.76
CA ALA A 56 -4.00 -2.23 -9.69
C ALA A 56 -5.17 -1.26 -9.54
N ARG A 57 -6.34 -1.77 -9.17
CA ARG A 57 -7.47 -0.94 -8.71
C ARG A 57 -7.62 -1.13 -7.22
N ILE A 58 -7.60 -0.02 -6.46
CA ILE A 58 -7.81 -0.02 -5.01
C ILE A 58 -9.16 0.61 -4.71
N SER A 59 -9.99 -0.10 -3.94
CA SER A 59 -11.28 0.39 -3.44
C SER A 59 -11.43 0.12 -1.96
N ARG A 60 -12.43 0.75 -1.32
CA ARG A 60 -12.76 0.51 0.08
C ARG A 60 -13.86 -0.51 0.20
N ASP A 61 -13.83 -1.23 1.31
CA ASP A 61 -14.92 -2.07 1.78
C ASP A 61 -15.58 -1.47 3.04
N THR A 62 -16.57 -2.18 3.58
CA THR A 62 -17.48 -1.80 4.65
C THR A 62 -16.88 -1.74 6.06
N ASP A 63 -15.68 -2.26 6.26
CA ASP A 63 -14.97 -2.40 7.55
C ASP A 63 -13.61 -1.69 7.58
N ASP A 64 -13.47 -0.61 6.79
CA ASP A 64 -12.19 0.09 6.55
C ASP A 64 -11.08 -0.78 5.92
N SER A 65 -11.39 -2.02 5.53
CA SER A 65 -10.50 -2.81 4.68
C SER A 65 -10.43 -2.22 3.26
N ILE A 66 -9.33 -2.53 2.58
CA ILE A 66 -9.14 -2.16 1.18
C ILE A 66 -9.15 -3.42 0.30
N ILE A 67 -9.77 -3.29 -0.87
CA ILE A 67 -9.74 -4.31 -1.92
C ILE A 67 -8.72 -3.87 -2.96
N VAL A 68 -7.80 -4.77 -3.30
CA VAL A 68 -6.79 -4.59 -4.35
C VAL A 68 -7.06 -5.60 -5.45
N GLU A 69 -7.43 -5.08 -6.62
CA GLU A 69 -7.56 -5.89 -7.83
C GLU A 69 -6.28 -5.72 -8.66
N ILE A 70 -5.50 -6.78 -8.85
CA ILE A 70 -4.24 -6.75 -9.60
C ILE A 70 -4.02 -8.08 -10.32
N ASN A 71 -3.61 -8.05 -11.59
CA ASN A 71 -3.31 -9.24 -12.40
C ASN A 71 -4.43 -10.32 -12.42
N GLY A 72 -5.70 -9.89 -12.32
CA GLY A 72 -6.86 -10.79 -12.30
C GLY A 72 -7.16 -11.41 -10.92
N SER A 73 -6.40 -11.05 -9.89
CA SER A 73 -6.66 -11.43 -8.51
C SER A 73 -7.37 -10.29 -7.76
N THR A 74 -8.28 -10.66 -6.86
CA THR A 74 -8.93 -9.74 -5.93
C THR A 74 -8.45 -10.08 -4.52
N ILE A 75 -7.79 -9.12 -3.88
CA ILE A 75 -7.16 -9.30 -2.58
C ILE A 75 -7.83 -8.35 -1.60
N ARG A 76 -8.36 -8.87 -0.49
CA ARG A 76 -8.85 -8.04 0.61
C ARG A 76 -7.76 -7.89 1.65
N LEU A 77 -7.45 -6.65 2.02
CA LEU A 77 -6.46 -6.30 3.04
C LEU A 77 -7.13 -5.63 4.22
N HIS A 78 -7.00 -6.25 5.38
CA HIS A 78 -7.63 -5.78 6.62
C HIS A 78 -6.74 -4.78 7.33
N THR A 79 -7.35 -3.83 8.02
CA THR A 79 -6.64 -2.86 8.86
C THR A 79 -5.82 -3.59 9.93
N LEU A 80 -4.55 -3.23 10.05
CA LEU A 80 -3.68 -3.74 11.10
C LEU A 80 -3.87 -2.91 12.38
N LYS A 81 -4.16 -3.58 13.49
CA LYS A 81 -4.49 -2.95 14.78
C LYS A 81 -3.45 -1.93 15.24
N ASP A 82 -2.17 -2.22 15.01
CA ASP A 82 -1.04 -1.36 15.41
C ASP A 82 -0.36 -0.70 14.19
N GLY A 83 -1.08 -0.55 13.06
CA GLY A 83 -0.60 0.19 11.89
C GLY A 83 0.78 -0.28 11.39
N LEU A 84 1.67 0.68 11.09
CA LEU A 84 3.07 0.41 10.74
C LEU A 84 3.84 -0.31 11.86
N ALA A 85 3.46 -0.16 13.12
CA ALA A 85 4.12 -0.85 14.22
C ALA A 85 3.92 -2.38 14.17
N ALA A 86 2.78 -2.84 13.63
CA ALA A 86 2.46 -4.27 13.49
C ALA A 86 3.35 -5.03 12.49
N LEU A 87 4.08 -4.33 11.65
CA LEU A 87 4.84 -4.91 10.55
C LEU A 87 6.23 -5.30 11.01
N ASP A 88 6.65 -6.55 10.86
CA ASP A 88 8.02 -6.95 11.20
C ASP A 88 8.83 -7.20 9.93
N TRP A 89 9.60 -6.20 9.50
CA TRP A 89 10.65 -6.38 8.50
C TRP A 89 11.86 -5.51 8.85
N ASN A 90 13.04 -6.01 8.52
CA ASN A 90 14.30 -5.34 8.82
C ASN A 90 14.97 -4.90 7.51
N ALA A 91 14.81 -3.63 7.14
CA ALA A 91 15.42 -3.03 5.95
C ALA A 91 16.92 -2.68 6.12
N ARG A 92 17.54 -2.97 7.27
CA ARG A 92 18.92 -2.53 7.56
C ARG A 92 19.90 -3.00 6.48
N GLY A 93 20.71 -2.08 5.96
CA GLY A 93 21.71 -2.41 4.95
C GLY A 93 21.14 -2.69 3.56
N THR A 94 19.87 -2.35 3.32
CA THR A 94 19.25 -2.37 1.99
C THR A 94 18.80 -0.95 1.59
N ALA A 95 18.42 -0.79 0.33
CA ALA A 95 17.86 0.47 -0.18
C ALA A 95 16.35 0.63 0.09
N MET A 96 15.73 -0.34 0.77
CA MET A 96 14.31 -0.32 1.07
C MET A 96 13.95 0.74 2.10
N LEU A 97 12.69 1.17 2.08
CA LEU A 97 12.16 2.06 3.11
C LEU A 97 12.26 1.40 4.49
N HIS A 98 12.90 2.10 5.42
CA HIS A 98 12.87 1.76 6.83
C HIS A 98 11.58 2.32 7.44
N LYS A 99 11.12 1.72 8.55
CA LYS A 99 9.99 2.27 9.31
C LYS A 99 10.18 3.75 9.68
N ALA A 100 11.41 4.15 10.00
CA ALA A 100 11.75 5.53 10.32
C ALA A 100 11.57 6.47 9.11
N ASP A 101 11.89 6.01 7.90
CA ASP A 101 11.70 6.80 6.68
C ASP A 101 10.21 7.03 6.42
N ILE A 102 9.39 5.99 6.60
CA ILE A 102 7.94 6.08 6.46
C ILE A 102 7.36 7.04 7.51
N GLN A 103 7.82 6.99 8.76
CA GLN A 103 7.40 7.92 9.82
C GLN A 103 7.71 9.37 9.45
N ALA A 104 8.95 9.65 9.04
CA ALA A 104 9.38 10.99 8.63
C ALA A 104 8.52 11.55 7.49
N LEU A 105 8.15 10.69 6.52
CA LEU A 105 7.30 11.07 5.39
C LEU A 105 5.82 11.26 5.75
N MET A 106 5.38 10.74 6.90
CA MET A 106 4.01 10.83 7.39
C MET A 106 3.83 11.90 8.47
N ASN A 107 4.67 12.94 8.44
CA ASN A 107 4.70 14.06 9.41
C ASN A 107 5.00 13.60 10.85
N ASP A 108 5.93 12.65 11.00
CA ASP A 108 6.41 12.17 12.30
C ASP A 108 5.31 11.61 13.21
N ARG A 109 4.22 11.10 12.62
CA ARG A 109 3.19 10.35 13.36
C ARG A 109 3.82 9.13 14.01
N ALA A 110 3.32 8.76 15.20
CA ALA A 110 3.75 7.52 15.83
C ALA A 110 3.44 6.33 14.90
N PRO A 111 4.31 5.30 14.82
CA PRO A 111 4.09 4.17 13.91
C PRO A 111 2.75 3.45 14.11
N ALA A 112 2.23 3.42 15.34
CA ALA A 112 0.91 2.83 15.61
C ALA A 112 -0.26 3.64 14.99
N ASP A 113 -0.06 4.93 14.75
CA ASP A 113 -1.05 5.84 14.19
C ASP A 113 -0.94 5.99 12.66
N ILE A 114 0.05 5.33 12.04
CA ILE A 114 0.19 5.26 10.59
C ILE A 114 -0.62 4.06 10.09
N PRO A 115 -1.72 4.28 9.34
CA PRO A 115 -2.56 3.17 8.87
C PRO A 115 -1.77 2.19 8.02
N ALA A 116 -2.08 0.91 8.20
CA ALA A 116 -1.54 -0.17 7.38
C ALA A 116 -2.65 -1.20 7.16
N TRP A 117 -2.68 -1.79 5.97
CA TRP A 117 -3.58 -2.89 5.64
C TRP A 117 -2.76 -4.10 5.25
N GLY A 118 -3.15 -5.28 5.72
CA GLY A 118 -2.44 -6.51 5.40
C GLY A 118 -3.34 -7.73 5.25
N SER A 119 -2.83 -8.73 4.55
CA SER A 119 -3.44 -10.05 4.44
C SER A 119 -2.39 -11.09 4.02
N GLU A 120 -2.67 -12.35 4.35
CA GLU A 120 -1.92 -13.48 3.84
C GLU A 120 -2.59 -13.99 2.55
N LEU A 121 -1.78 -14.25 1.51
CA LEU A 121 -2.29 -14.86 0.29
C LEU A 121 -1.23 -15.70 -0.41
N ASP A 122 -1.68 -16.62 -1.26
CA ASP A 122 -0.81 -17.33 -2.19
C ASP A 122 -0.50 -16.46 -3.40
N TRP A 123 0.75 -16.02 -3.51
CA TRP A 123 1.22 -15.22 -4.63
C TRP A 123 1.84 -16.08 -5.74
N PRO A 124 1.49 -15.85 -7.02
CA PRO A 124 2.04 -16.62 -8.14
C PRO A 124 3.58 -16.61 -8.15
N GLY A 125 4.18 -17.80 -8.11
CA GLY A 125 5.64 -17.97 -8.15
C GLY A 125 6.39 -17.66 -6.84
N LEU A 126 5.73 -17.10 -5.82
CA LEU A 126 6.33 -16.84 -4.50
C LEU A 126 5.73 -17.71 -3.38
N GLY A 127 4.55 -18.32 -3.61
CA GLY A 127 3.85 -19.10 -2.60
C GLY A 127 3.17 -18.20 -1.56
N PRO A 128 3.01 -18.66 -0.31
CA PRO A 128 2.39 -17.86 0.74
C PRO A 128 3.20 -16.59 1.03
N VAL A 129 2.54 -15.44 0.93
CA VAL A 129 3.12 -14.13 1.22
C VAL A 129 2.19 -13.35 2.14
N GLN A 130 2.78 -12.52 2.99
CA GLN A 130 2.09 -11.42 3.62
C GLN A 130 2.18 -10.21 2.70
N MET A 131 1.03 -9.75 2.19
CA MET A 131 0.93 -8.48 1.49
C MET A 131 0.51 -7.39 2.46
N VAL A 132 1.22 -6.26 2.40
CA VAL A 132 0.96 -5.10 3.22
C VAL A 132 0.94 -3.86 2.35
N LEU A 133 0.04 -2.92 2.64
CA LEU A 133 -0.06 -1.61 2.00
C LEU A 133 -0.11 -0.52 3.08
N LEU A 134 0.66 0.54 2.87
CA LEU A 134 0.71 1.73 3.72
C LEU A 134 0.51 2.98 2.86
N PRO A 135 -0.22 4.00 3.32
CA PRO A 135 -0.31 5.27 2.63
C PRO A 135 1.08 5.89 2.48
N PHE A 136 1.34 6.45 1.30
CA PHE A 136 2.60 7.12 1.00
C PHE A 136 2.28 8.47 0.34
N GLY A 137 2.26 9.53 1.15
CA GLY A 137 1.76 10.84 0.71
C GLY A 137 0.25 10.82 0.42
N LEU A 138 -0.18 11.71 -0.47
CA LEU A 138 -1.62 11.92 -0.76
C LEU A 138 -2.15 11.08 -1.93
N SER A 139 -1.27 10.51 -2.75
CA SER A 139 -1.63 9.89 -4.04
C SER A 139 -0.89 8.60 -4.32
N ALA A 140 -0.35 7.95 -3.30
CA ALA A 140 0.34 6.69 -3.46
C ALA A 140 0.21 5.80 -2.22
N TYR A 141 0.53 4.53 -2.42
CA TYR A 141 0.83 3.60 -1.35
C TYR A 141 2.23 3.01 -1.57
N THR A 142 2.92 2.71 -0.48
CA THR A 142 4.02 1.73 -0.50
C THR A 142 3.48 0.38 -0.07
N GLY A 143 3.93 -0.68 -0.70
CA GLY A 143 3.49 -2.03 -0.43
C GLY A 143 4.66 -2.97 -0.24
N PHE A 144 4.50 -3.93 0.65
CA PHE A 144 5.49 -4.97 0.91
C PHE A 144 4.89 -6.34 0.65
N LEU A 145 5.64 -7.21 -0.02
CA LEU A 145 5.40 -8.65 -0.02
C LEU A 145 6.51 -9.29 0.80
N VAL A 146 6.15 -9.93 1.89
CA VAL A 146 7.07 -10.68 2.75
C VAL A 146 6.74 -12.16 2.61
N SER A 147 7.74 -12.99 2.27
CA SER A 147 7.56 -14.43 2.18
C SER A 147 8.72 -15.18 2.80
N TYR A 148 8.46 -16.43 3.18
CA TYR A 148 9.41 -17.30 3.89
C TYR A 148 9.64 -18.64 3.16
N PRO A 149 10.13 -18.63 1.90
CA PRO A 149 10.35 -19.87 1.16
C PRO A 149 11.56 -20.64 1.71
N GLY A 150 11.29 -21.79 2.35
CA GLY A 150 12.33 -22.65 2.92
C GLY A 150 13.02 -21.99 4.11
N ASP A 151 14.34 -21.77 4.01
CA ASP A 151 15.17 -21.12 5.04
C ASP A 151 15.49 -19.65 4.72
N LYS A 152 14.73 -19.04 3.80
CA LYS A 152 14.97 -17.68 3.31
C LYS A 152 13.82 -16.76 3.72
N THR A 153 14.16 -15.51 3.99
CA THR A 153 13.18 -14.41 4.01
C THR A 153 13.32 -13.65 2.69
N VAL A 154 12.20 -13.41 2.01
CA VAL A 154 12.16 -12.64 0.77
C VAL A 154 11.25 -11.45 1.00
N VAL A 155 11.76 -10.24 0.77
CA VAL A 155 10.97 -9.01 0.88
C VAL A 155 11.02 -8.27 -0.44
N ARG A 156 9.86 -7.86 -0.94
CA ARG A 156 9.73 -6.99 -2.12
C ARG A 156 8.97 -5.74 -1.74
N GLU A 157 9.51 -4.59 -2.12
CA GLU A 157 8.87 -3.29 -2.01
C GLU A 157 8.27 -2.88 -3.35
N MET A 158 7.02 -2.44 -3.31
CA MET A 158 6.27 -1.96 -4.47
C MET A 158 5.76 -0.56 -4.18
N VAL A 159 5.72 0.28 -5.20
CA VAL A 159 5.06 1.58 -5.13
C VAL A 159 3.81 1.56 -6.00
N PHE A 160 2.69 1.91 -5.41
CA PHE A 160 1.40 2.08 -6.06
C PHE A 160 1.20 3.58 -6.25
N GLN A 161 1.45 4.08 -7.46
CA GLN A 161 1.27 5.49 -7.80
C GLN A 161 -0.08 5.70 -8.47
N GLN A 162 -0.92 6.57 -7.91
CA GLN A 162 -2.25 6.83 -8.48
C GLN A 162 -2.12 7.38 -9.90
N VAL A 163 -2.91 6.82 -10.82
CA VAL A 163 -2.96 7.28 -12.20
C VAL A 163 -3.89 8.48 -12.27
N PHE A 164 -3.33 9.66 -12.55
CA PHE A 164 -4.12 10.86 -12.85
C PHE A 164 -4.22 11.05 -14.38
N GLY A 165 -5.43 11.06 -14.92
CA GLY A 165 -5.69 11.35 -16.33
C GLY A 165 -6.97 10.70 -16.86
N PRO A 166 -7.49 11.12 -18.03
CA PRO A 166 -8.65 10.49 -18.65
C PRO A 166 -8.39 9.01 -18.99
N VAL A 167 -9.40 8.17 -18.80
CA VAL A 167 -9.37 6.69 -18.92
C VAL A 167 -8.89 6.21 -20.32
N ASP A 168 -8.98 7.07 -21.34
CA ASP A 168 -8.69 6.76 -22.74
C ASP A 168 -7.26 7.11 -23.21
N ARG A 169 -6.27 7.23 -22.32
CA ARG A 169 -4.89 7.44 -22.79
C ARG A 169 -4.42 6.17 -23.54
N PRO A 170 -3.93 6.27 -24.80
CA PRO A 170 -3.48 5.11 -25.55
C PRO A 170 -2.48 4.31 -24.75
N ARG A 171 -2.75 3.02 -24.56
CA ARG A 171 -1.80 2.07 -23.95
C ARG A 171 -0.59 2.01 -24.88
N VAL A 172 0.48 2.72 -24.55
CA VAL A 172 1.77 2.50 -25.19
C VAL A 172 2.24 1.12 -24.74
N SER A 173 1.89 0.12 -25.53
CA SER A 173 2.45 -1.22 -25.40
C SER A 173 3.93 -1.10 -25.74
N ALA A 174 4.81 -1.49 -24.81
CA ALA A 174 6.27 -1.44 -24.99
C ALA A 174 6.81 -2.37 -26.10
N ASN A 175 5.92 -2.95 -26.92
CA ASN A 175 6.25 -3.82 -28.05
C ASN A 175 6.03 -3.17 -29.43
N SER A 176 5.69 -1.88 -29.53
CA SER A 176 5.56 -1.21 -30.83
C SER A 176 6.83 -0.42 -31.19
N HIS A 177 7.94 -1.12 -31.42
CA HIS A 177 9.03 -0.62 -32.27
C HIS A 177 9.86 -1.77 -32.83
N THR A 178 9.52 -2.22 -34.04
CA THR A 178 10.50 -2.68 -35.04
C THR A 178 9.88 -2.57 -36.43
N GLY A 179 10.53 -1.80 -37.32
CA GLY A 179 10.49 -1.87 -38.80
C GLY A 179 9.13 -1.68 -39.49
N ASP A 180 8.97 -0.96 -40.60
CA ASP A 180 9.89 -0.78 -41.71
C ASP A 180 9.66 0.59 -42.36
N PHE A 181 10.77 1.28 -42.60
CA PHE A 181 10.89 2.24 -43.69
C PHE A 181 11.66 1.52 -44.81
N GLU A 182 10.97 1.16 -45.88
CA GLU A 182 11.46 1.20 -47.27
C GLU A 182 10.30 1.54 -48.20
#